data_AF-A0A7C5TCG2-F1
#
_entry.id   AF-A0A7C5TCG2-F1
#
_cell.length_a   1.000
_cell.length_b   1.000
_cell.length_c   1.000
_cell.angle_alpha   90.00
_cell.angle_beta   90.00
_cell.angle_gamma   90.00
#
_symmetry.space_group_name_H-M   'P 1'
#
loop_
_entity.id
_entity.type
_entity.pdbx_description
1 polymer ?
#
loop_
_entity_poly.entity_id
_entity_poly.type
_entity_poly.pdbx_seq_one_letter_code
_entity_poly.pdbx_strand_id
1 'polypeptide(L)'
;MGYFYGILIRGLNLTQLIKTLPAIPMEEQNYHITLIYLGNKQPSENADYKVGQAIHNIPCFTVHTKQIILLPTPSRPRVMAIEIERTEELARLRTTILNTLNNSRVNISDRYIGDFKPHITIPWVWVCGAALMRTSKPLFLFMSGSPRLYFVGL
;
A
#
# COMPACT_ATOMS: atom_id res chain seq x y z
N MET A 1 12.52 -6.52 2.83
CA MET A 1 11.64 -5.65 2.01
C MET A 1 11.37 -6.37 0.70
N GLY A 2 10.18 -6.20 0.11
CA GLY A 2 9.81 -6.87 -1.13
C GLY A 2 9.65 -5.89 -2.29
N TYR A 3 9.72 -6.41 -3.52
CA TYR A 3 9.59 -5.68 -4.76
C TYR A 3 8.16 -5.71 -5.26
N PHE A 4 7.74 -4.63 -5.91
CA PHE A 4 6.42 -4.51 -6.53
C PHE A 4 6.47 -3.53 -7.69
N TYR A 5 5.50 -3.65 -8.61
CA TYR A 5 5.15 -2.60 -9.55
C TYR A 5 3.93 -1.86 -9.02
N GLY A 6 3.96 -0.53 -9.05
CA GLY A 6 2.88 0.30 -8.54
C GLY A 6 2.85 1.68 -9.20
N ILE A 7 1.76 2.40 -8.95
CA ILE A 7 1.57 3.77 -9.40
C ILE A 7 1.88 4.68 -8.22
N LEU A 8 2.91 5.53 -8.35
CA LEU A 8 3.20 6.56 -7.35
C LEU A 8 2.15 7.66 -7.42
N ILE A 9 1.65 8.07 -6.26
CA ILE A 9 0.69 9.17 -6.17
C ILE A 9 1.42 10.42 -5.72
N ARG A 10 1.32 11.47 -6.53
CA ARG A 10 1.91 12.78 -6.22
C ARG A 10 0.81 13.76 -5.82
N GLY A 11 1.11 14.64 -4.86
CA GLY A 11 0.20 15.71 -4.44
C GLY A 11 -1.00 15.26 -3.60
N LEU A 12 -1.03 13.99 -3.15
CA LEU A 12 -2.05 13.52 -2.22
C LEU A 12 -1.69 13.94 -0.79
N ASN A 13 -2.40 14.95 -0.28
CA ASN A 13 -2.24 15.41 1.09
C ASN A 13 -3.31 14.79 2.00
N LEU A 14 -2.94 13.76 2.76
CA LEU A 14 -3.81 13.11 3.76
C LEU A 14 -3.59 13.65 5.17
N THR A 15 -2.86 14.75 5.34
CA THR A 15 -2.44 15.24 6.67
C THR A 15 -3.62 15.48 7.61
N GLN A 16 -4.70 16.10 7.11
CA GLN A 16 -5.89 16.35 7.94
C GLN A 16 -6.60 15.04 8.32
N LEU A 17 -6.69 14.08 7.40
CA LEU A 17 -7.29 12.78 7.65
C LEU A 17 -6.47 11.96 8.65
N ILE A 18 -5.14 11.97 8.53
CA ILE A 18 -4.25 11.24 9.44
C ILE A 18 -4.31 11.84 10.84
N LYS A 19 -4.43 13.16 10.98
CA LYS A 19 -4.56 13.82 12.30
C LYS A 19 -5.79 13.40 13.08
N THR A 20 -6.86 12.98 12.42
CA THR A 20 -8.12 12.55 13.07
C THR A 20 -8.20 11.04 13.28
N LEU A 21 -7.20 10.29 12.81
CA LEU A 21 -7.14 8.84 12.89
C LEU A 21 -5.97 8.38 13.76
N PRO A 22 -6.03 7.20 14.38
CA PRO A 22 -4.87 6.56 15.01
C PRO A 22 -3.92 5.97 13.93
N ALA A 23 -3.48 6.81 13.00
CA ALA A 23 -2.64 6.46 11.87
C ALA A 23 -1.21 6.95 12.06
N ILE A 24 -0.23 6.21 11.54
CA ILE A 24 1.17 6.66 11.49
C ILE A 24 1.31 7.55 10.26
N PRO A 25 1.82 8.79 10.40
CA PRO A 25 2.12 9.63 9.25
C PRO A 25 3.10 8.91 8.30
N MET A 26 2.76 8.85 7.01
CA MET A 26 3.71 8.52 5.96
C MET A 26 4.20 9.79 5.29
N GLU A 27 5.46 9.78 4.87
CA GLU A 27 5.93 10.75 3.88
C GLU A 27 5.11 10.63 2.60
N GLU A 28 4.75 11.77 2.00
CA GLU A 28 3.88 11.85 0.82
C GLU A 28 4.36 10.98 -0.34
N GLN A 29 5.68 10.85 -0.48
CA GLN A 29 6.34 10.06 -1.52
C GLN A 29 6.12 8.54 -1.42
N ASN A 30 5.54 8.06 -0.32
CA ASN A 30 5.29 6.63 -0.13
C ASN A 30 3.85 6.21 -0.49
N TYR A 31 2.94 7.14 -0.83
CA TYR A 31 1.61 6.77 -1.29
C TYR A 31 1.65 6.19 -2.69
N HIS A 32 1.13 4.98 -2.82
CA HIS A 32 1.09 4.28 -4.09
C HIS A 32 -0.10 3.32 -4.16
N ILE A 33 -0.49 2.99 -5.39
CA ILE A 33 -1.37 1.86 -5.69
C ILE A 33 -0.47 0.70 -6.09
N THR A 34 -0.46 -0.37 -5.31
CA THR A 34 0.25 -1.60 -5.69
C THR A 34 -0.49 -2.28 -6.84
N LEU A 35 0.17 -2.47 -7.98
CA LEU A 35 -0.39 -3.19 -9.13
C LEU A 35 -0.03 -4.68 -9.08
N ILE A 36 1.22 -5.03 -8.77
CA ILE A 36 1.69 -6.43 -8.68
C ILE A 36 2.81 -6.51 -7.65
N TYR A 37 2.69 -7.43 -6.69
CA TYR A 37 3.74 -7.75 -5.71
C TYR A 37 4.59 -8.94 -6.16
N LEU A 38 5.92 -8.81 -6.11
CA LEU A 38 6.87 -9.83 -6.60
C LEU A 38 7.51 -10.67 -5.48
N GLY A 39 7.44 -10.21 -4.23
CA GLY A 39 8.16 -10.84 -3.13
C GLY A 39 9.57 -10.30 -2.97
N ASN A 40 10.48 -11.09 -2.41
CA ASN A 40 11.82 -10.63 -2.04
C ASN A 40 12.86 -10.72 -3.17
N LYS A 41 12.45 -11.14 -4.37
CA LYS A 41 13.35 -11.30 -5.51
C LYS A 41 13.15 -10.15 -6.49
N GLN A 42 14.22 -9.41 -6.74
CA GLN A 42 14.21 -8.33 -7.72
C GLN A 42 14.01 -8.90 -9.13
N PRO A 43 13.16 -8.29 -9.97
CA PRO A 43 13.14 -8.58 -11.40
C PRO A 43 14.49 -8.20 -12.04
N SER A 44 14.82 -8.82 -13.17
CA SER A 44 16.02 -8.42 -13.93
C SER A 44 15.76 -7.10 -14.66
N GLU A 45 16.81 -6.34 -14.93
CA GLU A 45 16.71 -5.08 -15.69
C GLU A 45 16.05 -5.27 -17.06
N ASN A 46 16.28 -6.42 -17.71
CA ASN A 46 15.61 -6.77 -18.96
C ASN A 46 14.09 -6.95 -18.78
N ALA A 47 13.64 -7.52 -17.65
CA ALA A 47 12.21 -7.61 -17.35
C ALA A 47 11.61 -6.22 -17.08
N ASP A 48 12.31 -5.38 -16.33
CA ASP A 48 11.91 -3.98 -16.09
C ASP A 48 11.78 -3.18 -17.39
N TYR A 49 12.78 -3.31 -18.27
CA TYR A 49 12.77 -2.68 -19.58
C TYR A 49 11.57 -3.12 -20.43
N LYS A 50 11.29 -4.43 -20.49
CA LYS A 50 10.12 -4.97 -21.21
C LYS A 50 8.80 -4.46 -20.64
N VAL A 51 8.67 -4.38 -19.32
CA VAL A 51 7.49 -3.79 -18.68
C VAL A 51 7.33 -2.33 -19.10
N GLY A 52 8.40 -1.55 -19.06
CA GLY A 52 8.41 -0.16 -19.51
C GLY A 52 7.94 0.01 -20.96
N GLN A 53 8.44 -0.83 -21.87
CA GLN A 53 8.01 -0.84 -23.28
C GLN A 53 6.52 -1.22 -23.42
N ALA A 54 6.06 -2.23 -22.68
CA ALA A 54 4.69 -2.73 -22.78
C ALA A 54 3.64 -1.70 -22.32
N ILE A 55 3.98 -0.87 -21.34
CA ILE A 55 3.06 0.16 -20.81
C ILE A 55 3.18 1.51 -21.53
N HIS A 56 4.21 1.71 -22.35
CA HIS A 56 4.50 3.00 -23.00
C HIS A 56 3.31 3.55 -23.81
N ASN A 57 2.55 2.66 -24.45
CA ASN A 57 1.41 3.03 -25.31
C ASN A 57 0.06 3.08 -24.57
N ILE A 58 0.05 2.91 -23.24
CA ILE A 58 -1.18 3.02 -22.47
C ILE A 58 -1.46 4.51 -22.22
N PRO A 59 -2.58 5.06 -22.71
CA PRO A 59 -2.93 6.46 -22.47
C PRO A 59 -3.09 6.74 -20.98
N CYS A 60 -2.84 7.98 -20.57
CA CYS A 60 -3.20 8.42 -19.22
C CYS A 60 -4.71 8.30 -19.00
N PHE A 61 -5.11 7.89 -17.80
CA PHE A 61 -6.51 7.73 -17.41
C PHE A 61 -6.73 8.22 -15.97
N THR A 62 -7.99 8.48 -15.64
CA THR A 62 -8.40 8.90 -14.30
C THR A 62 -8.86 7.69 -13.49
N VAL A 63 -8.49 7.65 -12.22
CA VAL A 63 -9.02 6.70 -11.24
C VAL A 63 -9.75 7.46 -10.15
N HIS A 64 -10.81 6.86 -9.63
CA HIS A 64 -11.63 7.46 -8.58
C HIS A 64 -11.43 6.71 -7.25
N THR A 65 -11.31 7.47 -6.17
CA THR A 65 -11.36 6.91 -4.81
C THR A 65 -12.79 6.57 -4.46
N LYS A 66 -12.98 5.44 -3.77
CA LYS A 66 -14.27 5.03 -3.20
C LYS A 66 -14.29 5.36 -1.71
N GLN A 67 -14.36 4.33 -0.88
CA GLN A 67 -14.50 4.42 0.57
C GLN A 67 -13.18 4.09 1.27
N ILE A 68 -13.13 4.41 2.56
CA ILE A 68 -12.08 3.92 3.44
C ILE A 68 -12.42 2.47 3.84
N ILE A 69 -11.47 1.57 3.69
CA ILE A 69 -11.59 0.15 4.01
C ILE A 69 -10.55 -0.29 5.03
N LEU A 70 -10.85 -1.41 5.70
CA LEU A 70 -9.99 -2.05 6.70
C LEU A 70 -9.48 -3.39 6.16
N LEU A 71 -8.16 -3.56 6.10
CA LEU A 71 -7.51 -4.74 5.51
C LEU A 71 -6.68 -5.51 6.54
N PRO A 72 -6.64 -6.85 6.50
CA PRO A 72 -7.31 -7.69 5.50
C PRO A 72 -8.82 -7.84 5.74
N THR A 73 -9.28 -7.70 6.98
CA THR A 73 -10.72 -7.74 7.34
C THR A 73 -11.05 -6.64 8.36
N PRO A 74 -12.32 -6.17 8.41
CA PRO A 74 -12.76 -5.22 9.43
C PRO A 74 -12.67 -5.73 10.87
N SER A 75 -12.78 -7.05 11.07
CA SER A 75 -12.69 -7.68 12.40
C SER A 75 -11.27 -7.76 12.94
N ARG A 76 -10.26 -7.74 12.05
CA ARG A 76 -8.85 -7.82 12.42
C ARG A 76 -8.01 -7.00 11.42
N PRO A 77 -8.19 -5.66 11.39
CA PRO A 77 -7.43 -4.81 10.49
C PRO A 77 -5.96 -4.85 10.84
N ARG A 78 -5.10 -4.61 9.87
CA ARG A 78 -3.68 -4.31 10.07
C ARG A 78 -3.34 -2.95 9.49
N VAL A 79 -4.08 -2.54 8.47
CA VAL A 79 -3.97 -1.24 7.83
C VAL A 79 -5.35 -0.70 7.52
N MET A 80 -5.42 0.63 7.43
CA MET A 80 -6.50 1.31 6.76
C MET A 80 -6.09 1.54 5.30
N ALA A 81 -7.04 1.58 4.39
CA ALA A 81 -6.75 1.90 3.00
C ALA A 81 -7.88 2.70 2.37
N ILE A 82 -7.55 3.49 1.35
CA ILE A 82 -8.54 4.12 0.47
C ILE A 82 -8.74 3.16 -0.70
N GLU A 83 -9.96 2.64 -0.84
CA GLU A 83 -10.33 1.80 -1.98
C GLU A 83 -10.31 2.64 -3.26
N ILE A 84 -9.76 2.06 -4.34
CA ILE A 84 -9.79 2.65 -5.67
C ILE A 84 -10.83 1.91 -6.50
N GLU A 85 -11.60 2.65 -7.28
CA GLU A 85 -12.53 2.07 -8.22
C GLU A 85 -11.78 1.23 -9.26
N ARG A 86 -12.29 0.01 -9.49
CA ARG A 86 -11.77 -0.86 -10.53
C ARG A 86 -12.30 -0.39 -11.89
N THR A 87 -11.44 0.22 -12.68
CA THR A 87 -11.72 0.59 -14.07
C THR A 87 -11.10 -0.41 -15.05
N GLU A 88 -11.57 -0.40 -16.30
CA GLU A 88 -11.02 -1.25 -17.36
C GLU A 88 -9.58 -0.89 -17.68
N GLU A 89 -9.22 0.39 -17.64
CA GLU A 89 -7.86 0.89 -17.90
C GLU A 89 -6.88 0.42 -16.82
N LEU A 90 -7.28 0.49 -15.54
CA LEU A 90 -6.46 0.02 -14.43
C LEU A 90 -6.28 -1.51 -14.49
N ALA A 91 -7.34 -2.24 -14.84
CA ALA A 91 -7.28 -3.68 -15.07
C ALA A 91 -6.36 -4.02 -16.27
N ARG A 92 -6.47 -3.28 -17.38
CA ARG A 92 -5.64 -3.43 -18.57
C ARG A 92 -4.16 -3.18 -18.24
N LEU A 93 -3.84 -2.11 -17.52
CA LEU A 93 -2.48 -1.81 -17.07
C LEU A 93 -1.90 -2.97 -16.25
N ARG A 94 -2.63 -3.43 -15.23
CA ARG A 94 -2.20 -4.58 -14.40
C ARG A 94 -1.97 -5.83 -15.24
N THR A 95 -2.91 -6.18 -16.12
CA THR A 95 -2.80 -7.36 -16.98
C THR A 95 -1.61 -7.28 -17.94
N THR A 96 -1.34 -6.11 -18.53
CA THR A 96 -0.17 -5.88 -19.40
C THR A 96 1.14 -6.16 -18.66
N ILE A 97 1.27 -5.63 -17.43
CA ILE A 97 2.45 -5.87 -16.61
C ILE A 97 2.56 -7.37 -16.27
N LEU A 98 1.46 -7.99 -15.83
CA LEU A 98 1.43 -9.39 -15.40
C LEU A 98 1.83 -10.35 -16.54
N ASN A 99 1.30 -10.13 -17.74
CA ASN A 99 1.67 -10.89 -18.93
C ASN A 99 3.15 -10.72 -19.29
N THR A 100 3.66 -9.49 -19.21
CA THR A 100 5.06 -9.19 -19.54
C THR A 100 6.03 -9.87 -18.56
N LEU A 101 5.69 -9.88 -17.28
CA LEU A 101 6.46 -10.57 -16.24
C LEU A 101 6.44 -12.09 -16.41
N ASN A 102 5.26 -12.67 -16.70
CA ASN A 102 5.12 -14.09 -16.98
C ASN A 102 5.96 -14.51 -18.20
N ASN A 103 5.90 -13.75 -19.29
CA ASN A 103 6.71 -13.98 -20.49
C ASN A 103 8.22 -13.86 -20.21
N SER A 104 8.59 -13.09 -19.20
CA SER A 104 9.97 -12.93 -18.74
C SER A 104 10.35 -13.94 -17.65
N ARG A 105 9.47 -14.90 -17.32
CA ARG A 105 9.64 -15.93 -16.28
C ARG A 105 9.98 -15.35 -14.89
N VAL A 106 9.45 -14.17 -14.58
CA VAL A 106 9.57 -13.57 -13.26
C VAL A 106 8.62 -14.29 -12.29
N ASN A 107 9.11 -14.65 -11.11
CA ASN A 107 8.27 -15.24 -10.07
C ASN A 107 7.41 -14.16 -9.40
N ILE A 108 6.09 -14.33 -9.41
CA ILE A 108 5.14 -13.37 -8.84
C ILE A 108 4.58 -13.94 -7.53
N SER A 109 4.70 -13.18 -6.45
CA SER A 109 4.28 -13.60 -5.09
C SER A 109 3.00 -12.89 -4.61
N ASP A 110 2.25 -12.27 -5.52
CA ASP A 110 1.04 -11.52 -5.20
C ASP A 110 -0.10 -12.46 -4.78
N ARG A 111 -0.60 -12.28 -3.55
CA ARG A 111 -1.73 -13.05 -3.02
C ARG A 111 -3.07 -12.67 -3.66
N TYR A 112 -3.13 -11.53 -4.33
CA TYR A 112 -4.33 -10.96 -4.94
C TYR A 112 -4.35 -11.14 -6.47
N ILE A 113 -3.59 -12.10 -7.03
CA ILE A 113 -3.59 -12.36 -8.49
C ILE A 113 -5.01 -12.58 -9.03
N GLY A 114 -5.82 -13.40 -8.35
CA GLY A 114 -7.18 -13.72 -8.78
C GLY A 114 -8.26 -12.72 -8.33
N ASP A 115 -7.94 -11.81 -7.41
CA ASP A 115 -8.90 -10.88 -6.81
C ASP A 115 -8.22 -9.53 -6.55
N PHE A 116 -7.99 -8.78 -7.63
CA PHE A 116 -7.33 -7.49 -7.57
C PHE A 116 -8.20 -6.44 -6.86
N LYS A 117 -7.70 -5.97 -5.71
CA LYS A 117 -8.31 -4.89 -4.91
C LYS A 117 -7.38 -3.68 -4.92
N PRO A 118 -7.49 -2.76 -5.90
CA PRO A 118 -6.65 -1.58 -5.93
C PRO A 118 -6.97 -0.68 -4.75
N HIS A 119 -5.94 -0.24 -4.03
CA HIS A 119 -6.08 0.60 -2.86
C HIS A 119 -4.80 1.38 -2.59
N ILE A 120 -4.94 2.47 -1.83
CA ILE A 120 -3.83 3.24 -1.28
C ILE A 120 -3.75 2.90 0.21
N THR A 121 -2.62 2.35 0.65
CA THR A 121 -2.44 1.99 2.07
C THR A 121 -2.19 3.25 2.91
N ILE A 122 -2.90 3.36 4.03
CA ILE A 122 -2.65 4.31 5.11
C ILE A 122 -2.23 3.48 6.35
N PRO A 123 -0.97 3.57 6.78
CA PRO A 123 -0.49 2.84 7.95
C PRO A 123 -1.31 3.17 9.19
N TRP A 124 -1.74 2.13 9.88
CA TRP A 124 -2.63 2.20 11.02
C TRP A 124 -1.91 1.69 12.27
N VAL A 125 -2.13 2.35 13.42
CA VAL A 125 -1.70 1.81 14.73
C VAL A 125 -2.90 1.17 15.40
N TRP A 126 -2.72 -0.06 15.88
CA TRP A 126 -3.63 -0.63 16.86
C TRP A 126 -3.51 0.12 18.18
N VAL A 127 -4.45 1.01 18.48
CA VAL A 127 -4.68 1.45 19.86
C VAL A 127 -5.61 0.42 20.50
N CYS A 128 -5.03 -0.66 21.02
CA CYS A 128 -5.75 -1.53 21.96
C CYS A 128 -6.02 -0.71 23.24
N GLY A 129 -7.29 -0.49 23.55
CA GLY A 129 -7.72 0.07 24.82
C GLY A 129 -8.03 1.56 24.74
N ALA A 130 -9.29 1.89 24.52
CA ALA A 130 -9.86 3.10 25.08
C ALA A 130 -9.85 2.97 26.61
N ALA A 131 -8.70 3.25 27.25
CA ALA A 131 -8.73 3.76 28.60
C ALA A 131 -9.03 5.25 28.48
N LEU A 132 -10.27 5.63 28.78
CA LEU A 132 -10.62 6.98 29.18
C LEU A 132 -9.61 7.44 30.23
N MET A 133 -8.69 8.34 29.86
CA MET A 133 -7.94 9.13 30.83
C MET A 133 -8.13 10.60 30.51
N ARG A 134 -9.00 11.23 31.30
CA ARG A 134 -9.00 12.67 31.50
C ARG A 134 -7.66 13.03 32.11
N THR A 135 -6.81 13.73 31.35
CA THR A 135 -5.45 14.06 31.79
C THR A 135 -5.46 15.27 32.71
N SER A 136 -4.73 15.13 33.82
CA SER A 136 -3.96 16.24 34.38
C SER A 136 -2.60 15.67 34.78
N LYS A 137 -1.65 15.74 33.83
CA LYS A 137 -0.23 15.33 33.89
C LYS A 137 0.11 13.90 33.41
N PRO A 138 1.31 13.71 32.83
CA PRO A 138 1.60 12.59 31.95
C PRO A 138 2.08 11.38 32.75
N LEU A 139 1.47 10.23 32.50
CA LEU A 139 2.01 8.96 32.99
C LEU A 139 2.24 8.05 31.79
N PHE A 140 3.50 7.67 31.61
CA PHE A 140 3.94 6.63 30.69
C PHE A 140 3.19 5.33 31.02
N LEU A 141 2.56 4.72 30.02
CA LEU A 141 2.05 3.37 30.15
C LEU A 141 2.73 2.48 29.10
N PHE A 142 3.68 1.67 29.57
CA PHE A 142 4.14 0.48 28.87
C PHE A 142 3.13 -0.64 29.10
N MET A 143 2.74 -1.35 28.05
CA MET A 143 2.16 -2.68 28.17
C MET A 143 2.93 -3.67 27.28
N SER A 144 3.25 -4.81 27.89
CA SER A 144 4.08 -5.87 27.37
C SER A 144 3.35 -6.70 26.30
N GLY A 145 4.08 -7.02 25.23
CA GLY A 145 3.57 -7.84 24.12
C GLY A 145 4.39 -7.65 22.85
N SER A 146 5.69 -7.96 22.94
CA SER A 146 6.70 -7.96 21.86
C SER A 146 6.99 -6.61 21.16
N PRO A 147 7.99 -5.86 21.65
CA PRO A 147 8.56 -4.73 20.94
C PRO A 147 9.59 -5.23 19.91
N ARG A 148 9.42 -4.87 18.64
CA ARG A 148 10.57 -4.62 17.76
C ARG A 148 10.42 -3.22 17.19
N LEU A 149 10.82 -2.24 18.01
CA LEU A 149 11.26 -0.95 17.51
C LEU A 149 12.57 -1.17 16.76
N TYR A 150 12.64 -0.76 15.49
CA TYR A 150 13.92 -0.48 14.84
C TYR A 150 14.17 1.02 14.97
N PHE A 151 15.20 1.39 15.74
CA PHE A 151 15.85 2.68 15.63
C PHE A 151 16.75 2.65 14.38
N VAL A 152 16.65 3.65 13.52
CA VAL A 152 17.72 3.99 12.56
C VAL A 152 18.46 5.16 13.21
N GLY A 153 19.71 4.88 13.60
CA GLY A 153 20.65 5.92 14.04
C GLY A 153 21.05 6.81 12.87
N LEU A 154 21.42 8.05 13.22
CA LEU A 154 22.00 9.08 12.35
C LEU A 154 23.06 8.53 11.39
#